data_AF-A0A6J1RYX5-F1
#
_entry.id   AF-A0A6J1RYX5-F1
#
_cell.length_a   1.000
_cell.length_b   1.000
_cell.length_c   1.000
_cell.angle_alpha   90.00
_cell.angle_beta   90.00
_cell.angle_gamma   90.00
#
_symmetry.space_group_name_H-M   'P 1'
#
loop_
_entity.id
_entity.type
_entity.pdbx_description
1 polymer ?
#
loop_
_entity_poly.entity_id
_entity_poly.type
_entity_poly.pdbx_seq_one_letter_code
_entity_poly.pdbx_strand_id
1 'polypeptide(L)'
;MSEELGEGKQLQLFRVKLRKAVEDAVGFQNEDLLAAISGIPNIKHKKLLSLTSIFKQKVVKNFCEEVEKIVKEEELDKLLKRREEIIKQQKNFEGTIAWRPSGSVTEDIRSHDMEILRSKSTQLSCMCEAKEKEVKALFSQVSKARGNISDYEAQLSKNIDEIDRLEKCAQDQEDAFLRVKNAVIPH
;
A
#
# COMPACT_ATOMS: atom_id res chain seq x y z
N MET A 1 -10.32 -16.38 11.38
CA MET A 1 -9.64 -16.21 12.69
C MET A 1 -10.05 -14.86 13.22
N SER A 2 -11.05 -14.85 14.10
CA SER A 2 -11.60 -13.63 14.68
C SER A 2 -10.75 -13.30 15.89
N GLU A 3 -9.90 -12.28 15.80
CA GLU A 3 -9.27 -11.69 16.99
C GLU A 3 -10.39 -11.14 17.87
N GLU A 4 -10.62 -11.78 19.01
CA GLU A 4 -11.38 -11.21 20.12
C GLU A 4 -10.62 -9.97 20.62
N LEU A 5 -10.91 -8.85 19.97
CA LEU A 5 -10.32 -7.55 20.24
C LEU A 5 -10.88 -7.01 21.55
N GLY A 6 -10.21 -7.35 22.65
CA GLY A 6 -10.44 -6.74 23.95
C GLY A 6 -10.55 -5.21 23.85
N GLU A 7 -11.34 -4.63 24.75
CA GLU A 7 -11.57 -3.18 24.80
C GLU A 7 -10.23 -2.41 24.88
N GLY A 8 -10.07 -1.37 24.06
CA GLY A 8 -8.83 -0.59 24.04
C GLY A 8 -8.57 0.12 25.38
N LYS A 9 -7.31 0.13 25.85
CA LYS A 9 -6.90 0.78 27.12
C LYS A 9 -7.32 2.25 27.21
N GLN A 10 -7.32 2.96 26.08
CA GLN A 10 -7.74 4.36 26.00
C GLN A 10 -9.25 4.54 26.20
N LEU A 11 -10.07 3.61 25.71
CA LEU A 11 -11.52 3.64 25.88
C LEU A 11 -11.89 3.37 27.35
N GLN A 12 -11.22 2.42 27.98
CA GLN A 12 -11.36 2.16 29.42
C GLN A 12 -11.01 3.41 30.24
N LEU A 13 -9.88 4.07 29.92
CA LEU A 13 -9.47 5.29 30.60
C LEU A 13 -10.47 6.44 30.40
N PHE A 14 -11.02 6.58 29.19
CA PHE A 14 -12.05 7.56 28.87
C PHE A 14 -13.31 7.34 29.72
N ARG A 15 -13.83 6.10 29.78
CA ARG A 15 -14.99 5.73 30.60
C ARG A 15 -14.78 6.03 32.08
N VAL A 16 -13.62 5.64 32.62
CA VAL A 16 -13.27 5.88 34.03
C VAL A 16 -13.20 7.38 34.33
N LYS A 17 -12.57 8.17 33.46
CA LYS A 17 -12.45 9.62 33.65
C LYS A 17 -13.80 10.34 33.57
N LEU A 18 -14.65 9.97 32.60
CA LEU A 18 -15.99 10.55 32.48
C LEU A 18 -16.89 10.19 33.65
N ARG A 19 -16.91 8.93 34.07
CA ARG A 19 -17.67 8.50 35.25
C ARG A 19 -17.26 9.31 36.47
N LYS A 20 -15.94 9.40 36.72
CA LYS A 20 -15.41 10.17 37.85
C LYS A 20 -15.80 11.65 37.77
N ALA A 21 -15.69 12.27 36.59
CA ALA A 21 -16.06 13.67 36.42
C ALA A 21 -17.54 13.93 36.73
N VAL A 22 -18.43 13.01 36.36
CA VAL A 22 -19.87 13.11 36.69
C VAL A 22 -20.13 12.82 38.16
N GLU A 23 -19.48 11.82 38.74
CA GLU A 23 -19.55 11.54 40.18
C GLU A 23 -19.10 12.76 41.00
N ASP A 24 -18.01 13.41 40.60
CA ASP A 24 -17.51 14.63 41.22
C ASP A 24 -18.53 15.78 41.06
N ALA A 25 -19.02 16.05 39.84
CA ALA A 25 -19.99 17.11 39.56
C ALA A 25 -21.32 16.95 40.34
N VAL A 26 -21.79 15.72 40.44
CA VAL A 26 -22.99 15.36 41.22
C VAL A 26 -22.69 15.35 42.72
N GLY A 27 -21.45 15.07 43.10
CA GLY A 27 -20.93 15.14 44.47
C GLY A 27 -20.87 16.56 45.03
N PHE A 28 -20.61 17.57 44.19
CA PHE A 28 -20.57 19.00 44.57
C PHE A 28 -21.95 19.61 44.92
N GLN A 29 -23.05 18.89 44.72
CA GLN A 29 -24.36 19.39 45.14
C GLN A 29 -24.49 19.37 46.67
N ASN A 30 -24.45 20.57 47.28
CA ASN A 30 -24.69 20.77 48.71
C ASN A 30 -26.07 20.22 49.10
N GLU A 31 -26.10 19.41 50.14
CA GLU A 31 -27.35 18.90 50.75
C GLU A 31 -28.28 20.07 51.14
N ASP A 32 -27.69 21.22 51.49
CA ASP A 32 -28.38 22.48 51.79
C ASP A 32 -29.13 23.07 50.58
N LEU A 33 -28.61 22.92 49.35
CA LEU A 33 -29.30 23.40 48.14
C LEU A 33 -30.52 22.53 47.83
N LEU A 34 -30.41 21.22 48.03
CA LEU A 34 -31.55 20.31 47.86
C LEU A 34 -32.60 20.51 48.95
N ALA A 35 -32.18 20.76 50.20
CA ALA A 35 -33.08 21.14 51.28
C ALA A 35 -33.82 22.45 50.96
N ALA A 36 -33.10 23.47 50.47
CA ALA A 36 -33.65 24.77 50.08
C ALA A 36 -34.63 24.69 48.89
N ILE A 37 -34.33 23.90 47.86
CA ILE A 37 -35.20 23.73 46.68
C ILE A 37 -36.45 22.93 47.02
N SER A 38 -36.36 21.95 47.92
CA SER A 38 -37.49 21.07 48.22
C SER A 38 -38.66 21.78 48.89
N GLY A 39 -38.45 22.92 49.57
CA GLY A 39 -39.51 23.70 50.21
C GLY A 39 -40.33 22.93 51.27
N ILE A 40 -39.91 21.71 51.65
CA ILE A 40 -40.67 20.84 52.54
C ILE A 40 -40.11 20.98 53.96
N PRO A 41 -40.85 21.62 54.90
CA PRO A 41 -40.32 21.98 56.21
C PRO A 41 -40.04 20.81 57.17
N ASN A 42 -40.23 19.55 56.75
CA ASN A 42 -40.27 18.41 57.67
C ASN A 42 -39.90 17.04 57.05
N ILE A 43 -39.05 17.00 56.02
CA ILE A 43 -38.48 15.72 55.58
C ILE A 43 -37.50 15.24 56.65
N LYS A 44 -37.75 14.06 57.23
CA LYS A 44 -36.77 13.38 58.09
C LYS A 44 -35.44 13.29 57.33
N HIS A 45 -34.36 13.85 57.87
CA HIS A 45 -33.01 13.88 57.28
C HIS A 45 -32.60 12.57 56.58
N LYS A 46 -32.94 11.43 57.18
CA LYS A 46 -32.70 10.09 56.61
C LYS A 46 -33.37 9.83 55.25
N LYS A 47 -34.60 10.35 55.04
CA LYS A 47 -35.31 10.26 53.75
C LYS A 47 -34.67 11.18 52.70
N LEU A 48 -34.23 12.37 53.09
CA LEU A 48 -33.55 13.30 52.19
C LEU A 48 -32.22 12.71 51.70
N LEU A 49 -31.40 12.18 52.60
CA LEU A 49 -30.17 11.46 52.24
C LEU A 49 -30.42 10.29 51.30
N SER A 50 -31.48 9.51 51.54
CA SER A 50 -31.83 8.39 50.65
C SER A 50 -32.26 8.87 49.26
N LEU A 51 -33.00 9.98 49.17
CA LEU A 51 -33.43 10.56 47.90
C LEU A 51 -32.26 11.15 47.12
N THR A 52 -31.37 11.86 47.81
CA THR A 52 -30.11 12.36 47.23
C THR A 52 -29.28 11.20 46.70
N SER A 53 -29.08 10.13 47.47
CA SER A 53 -28.36 8.95 47.00
C SER A 53 -28.98 8.32 45.75
N ILE A 54 -30.30 8.14 45.73
CA ILE A 54 -31.04 7.62 44.57
C ILE A 54 -30.86 8.53 43.35
N PHE A 55 -30.99 9.84 43.55
CA PHE A 55 -30.79 10.83 42.49
C PHE A 55 -29.37 10.75 41.92
N LYS A 56 -28.35 10.77 42.80
CA LYS A 56 -26.93 10.67 42.40
C LYS A 56 -26.69 9.40 41.56
N GLN A 57 -27.13 8.25 42.06
CA GLN A 57 -27.00 6.97 41.35
C GLN A 57 -27.73 6.99 40.00
N LYS A 58 -28.94 7.55 39.95
CA LYS A 58 -29.75 7.58 38.72
C LYS A 58 -29.13 8.48 37.66
N VAL A 59 -28.60 9.64 38.04
CA VAL A 59 -27.90 10.56 37.13
C VAL A 59 -26.63 9.90 36.57
N VAL A 60 -25.78 9.35 37.44
CA VAL A 60 -24.54 8.67 37.01
C VAL A 60 -24.85 7.49 36.10
N LYS A 61 -25.86 6.67 36.45
CA LYS A 61 -26.28 5.52 35.64
C LYS A 61 -26.77 5.95 34.26
N ASN A 62 -27.73 6.88 34.20
CA ASN A 62 -28.29 7.35 32.94
C ASN A 62 -27.21 8.00 32.05
N PHE A 63 -26.30 8.77 32.65
CA PHE A 63 -25.17 9.36 31.93
C PHE A 63 -24.24 8.29 31.36
N CYS A 64 -23.88 7.28 32.15
CA CYS A 64 -23.05 6.17 31.67
C CYS A 64 -23.72 5.42 30.52
N GLU A 65 -25.04 5.16 30.61
CA GLU A 65 -25.80 4.53 29.54
C GLU A 65 -25.78 5.37 28.25
N GLU A 66 -25.85 6.70 28.35
CA GLU A 66 -25.76 7.60 27.19
C GLU A 66 -24.36 7.63 26.59
N VAL A 67 -23.32 7.65 27.43
CA VAL A 67 -21.93 7.51 26.98
C VAL A 67 -21.72 6.19 26.24
N GLU A 68 -22.33 5.10 26.71
CA GLU A 68 -22.25 3.80 26.01
C GLU A 68 -22.93 3.82 24.64
N LYS A 69 -23.99 4.62 24.46
CA LYS A 69 -24.58 4.82 23.13
C LYS A 69 -23.63 5.59 22.22
N ILE A 70 -23.07 6.70 22.70
CA ILE A 70 -22.10 7.52 21.95
C ILE A 70 -20.88 6.67 21.54
N VAL A 71 -20.36 5.84 22.46
CA VAL A 71 -19.22 4.94 22.20
C VAL A 71 -19.53 3.98 21.05
N LYS A 72 -20.77 3.49 20.95
CA LYS A 72 -21.20 2.59 19.89
C LYS A 72 -21.49 3.32 18.58
N GLU A 73 -22.20 4.45 18.63
CA GLU A 73 -22.60 5.25 17.47
C GLU A 73 -21.38 5.83 16.73
N GLU A 74 -20.43 6.40 17.49
CA GLU A 74 -19.21 7.01 16.94
C GLU A 74 -18.06 6.00 16.74
N GLU A 75 -18.34 4.70 16.97
CA GLU A 75 -17.35 3.62 16.90
C GLU A 75 -16.02 3.94 17.64
N LEU A 76 -16.12 4.57 18.82
CA LEU A 76 -14.95 5.12 19.53
C LEU A 76 -13.88 4.08 19.84
N ASP A 77 -14.25 2.81 20.06
CA ASP A 77 -13.28 1.72 20.24
C ASP A 77 -12.36 1.57 19.03
N LYS A 78 -12.92 1.59 17.81
CA LYS A 78 -12.13 1.50 16.57
C LYS A 78 -11.24 2.71 16.39
N LEU A 79 -11.75 3.92 16.60
CA LEU A 79 -10.99 5.16 16.45
C LEU A 79 -9.83 5.25 17.46
N LEU A 80 -10.07 4.88 18.72
CA LEU A 80 -9.03 4.90 19.76
C LEU A 80 -7.99 3.80 19.57
N LYS A 81 -8.38 2.60 19.11
CA LYS A 81 -7.44 1.54 18.71
C LYS A 81 -6.59 1.99 17.51
N ARG A 82 -7.22 2.58 16.49
CA ARG A 82 -6.52 3.12 15.32
C ARG A 82 -5.52 4.21 15.71
N ARG A 83 -5.89 5.09 16.63
CA ARG A 83 -4.98 6.10 17.18
C ARG A 83 -3.78 5.45 17.88
N GLU A 84 -3.99 4.39 18.65
CA GLU A 84 -2.90 3.67 19.33
C GLU A 84 -1.93 3.02 18.33
N GLU A 85 -2.45 2.44 17.25
CA GLU A 85 -1.62 1.93 16.14
C GLU A 85 -0.77 3.04 15.51
N ILE A 86 -1.37 4.20 15.21
CA ILE A 86 -0.66 5.35 14.64
C ILE A 86 0.46 5.81 15.58
N ILE A 87 0.19 5.88 16.89
CA ILE A 87 1.21 6.23 17.89
C ILE A 87 2.34 5.20 17.92
N LYS A 88 2.02 3.90 17.82
CA LYS A 88 3.04 2.84 17.75
C LYS A 88 3.90 2.96 16.51
N GLN A 89 3.30 3.24 15.35
CA GLN A 89 4.03 3.47 14.09
C GLN A 89 4.91 4.72 14.15
N GLN A 90 4.44 5.77 14.82
CA GLN A 90 5.18 7.03 14.98
C GLN A 90 6.43 6.92 15.85
N LYS A 91 6.54 5.91 16.72
CA LYS A 91 7.78 5.67 17.47
C LYS A 91 9.00 5.48 16.57
N ASN A 92 8.81 5.00 15.34
CA ASN A 92 9.90 4.84 14.37
C ASN A 92 10.46 6.18 13.87
N PHE A 93 9.76 7.29 14.14
CA PHE A 93 10.12 8.64 13.71
C PHE A 93 10.42 9.55 14.93
N GLU A 94 10.71 8.96 16.09
CA GLU A 94 11.03 9.69 17.31
C GLU A 94 12.25 10.61 17.08
N GLY A 95 12.12 11.88 17.48
CA GLY A 95 13.12 12.93 17.21
C GLY A 95 12.88 13.74 15.93
N THR A 96 11.94 13.36 15.08
CA THR A 96 11.55 14.17 13.91
C THR A 96 10.37 15.10 14.21
N ILE A 97 10.33 16.25 13.55
CA ILE A 97 9.19 17.17 13.64
C ILE A 97 8.08 16.61 12.75
N ALA A 98 7.02 16.12 13.37
CA ALA A 98 5.83 15.69 12.65
C ALA A 98 5.18 16.87 11.94
N TRP A 99 4.85 16.68 10.66
CA TRP A 99 4.17 17.70 9.85
C TRP A 99 2.87 18.18 10.53
N ARG A 100 2.58 19.47 10.37
CA ARG A 100 1.33 20.12 10.81
C ARG A 100 0.83 20.97 9.65
N PRO A 101 -0.50 21.13 9.48
CA PRO A 101 -1.06 22.03 8.49
C PRO A 101 -0.42 23.41 8.62
N SER A 102 0.10 23.92 7.51
CA SER A 102 0.78 25.22 7.46
C SER A 102 -0.19 26.40 7.65
N GLY A 103 -1.48 26.14 7.48
CA GLY A 103 -2.52 27.17 7.35
C GLY A 103 -2.69 27.66 5.91
N SER A 104 -1.85 27.20 4.98
CA SER A 104 -1.96 27.45 3.56
C SER A 104 -2.41 26.18 2.82
N VAL A 105 -3.63 26.23 2.27
CA VAL A 105 -4.22 25.10 1.54
C VAL A 105 -3.34 24.67 0.36
N THR A 106 -2.73 25.61 -0.34
CA THR A 106 -1.88 25.32 -1.51
C THR A 106 -0.59 24.62 -1.13
N GLU A 107 0.04 24.97 0.00
CA GLU A 107 1.25 24.30 0.48
C GLU A 107 0.95 22.89 0.98
N ASP A 108 -0.16 22.72 1.71
CA ASP A 108 -0.57 21.44 2.26
C ASP A 108 -0.91 20.43 1.13
N ILE A 109 -1.65 20.87 0.10
CA ILE A 109 -1.94 20.07 -1.10
C ILE A 109 -0.66 19.75 -1.86
N ARG A 110 0.20 20.75 -2.08
CA ARG A 110 1.47 20.54 -2.79
C ARG A 110 2.35 19.51 -2.07
N SER A 111 2.43 19.57 -0.74
CA SER A 111 3.21 18.61 0.05
C SER A 111 2.67 17.19 -0.12
N HIS A 112 1.34 17.01 -0.10
CA HIS A 112 0.70 15.73 -0.31
C HIS A 112 0.97 15.19 -1.73
N ASP A 113 0.74 16.00 -2.75
CA ASP A 113 0.89 15.61 -4.15
C ASP A 113 2.34 15.27 -4.49
N MET A 114 3.31 15.96 -3.87
CA MET A 114 4.74 15.68 -4.07
C MET A 114 5.14 14.26 -3.64
N GLU A 115 4.55 13.73 -2.57
CA GLU A 115 4.76 12.35 -2.12
C GLU A 115 4.29 11.35 -3.20
N ILE A 116 3.08 11.57 -3.73
CA ILE A 116 2.47 10.74 -4.76
C ILE A 116 3.28 10.81 -6.07
N LEU A 117 3.67 12.02 -6.48
CA LEU A 117 4.44 12.25 -7.70
C LEU A 117 5.81 11.60 -7.63
N ARG A 118 6.49 11.66 -6.47
CA ARG A 118 7.77 10.95 -6.27
C ARG A 118 7.62 9.44 -6.41
N SER A 119 6.59 8.86 -5.79
CA SER A 119 6.30 7.43 -5.90
C SER A 119 6.06 7.01 -7.37
N LYS A 120 5.22 7.78 -8.09
CA LYS A 120 4.97 7.55 -9.53
C LYS A 120 6.23 7.69 -10.37
N SER A 121 7.06 8.70 -10.09
CA SER A 121 8.33 8.91 -10.79
C SER A 121 9.26 7.72 -10.62
N THR A 122 9.40 7.19 -9.40
CA THR A 122 10.22 6.00 -9.13
C THR A 122 9.69 4.78 -9.88
N GLN A 123 8.38 4.55 -9.85
CA GLN A 123 7.75 3.44 -10.55
C GLN A 123 8.00 3.51 -12.08
N LEU A 124 7.79 4.69 -12.67
CA LEU A 124 8.03 4.90 -14.10
C LEU A 124 9.51 4.72 -14.46
N SER A 125 10.43 5.22 -13.63
CA SER A 125 11.88 5.00 -13.83
C SER A 125 12.23 3.52 -13.86
N CYS A 126 11.72 2.73 -12.90
CA CYS A 126 11.95 1.28 -12.88
C CYS A 126 11.38 0.59 -14.12
N MET A 127 10.21 1.02 -14.61
CA MET A 127 9.63 0.48 -15.85
C MET A 127 10.48 0.82 -17.08
N CYS A 128 10.97 2.07 -17.18
CA CYS A 128 11.87 2.49 -18.25
C CYS A 128 13.16 1.66 -18.24
N GLU A 129 13.82 1.52 -17.10
CA GLU A 129 15.03 0.71 -16.97
C GLU A 129 14.82 -0.75 -17.36
N ALA A 130 13.69 -1.35 -16.97
CA ALA A 130 13.35 -2.71 -17.35
C ALA A 130 13.19 -2.83 -18.88
N LYS A 131 12.50 -1.87 -19.51
CA LYS A 131 12.32 -1.84 -20.97
C LYS A 131 13.61 -1.58 -21.73
N GLU A 132 14.48 -0.72 -21.23
CA GLU A 132 15.80 -0.48 -21.82
C GLU A 132 16.68 -1.74 -21.81
N LYS A 133 16.63 -2.52 -20.71
CA LYS A 133 17.32 -3.82 -20.64
C LYS A 133 16.78 -4.81 -21.66
N GLU A 134 15.46 -4.88 -21.81
CA GLU A 134 14.80 -5.73 -22.82
C GLU A 134 15.22 -5.35 -24.24
N VAL A 135 15.21 -4.04 -24.56
CA VAL A 135 15.64 -3.53 -25.87
C VAL A 135 17.10 -3.87 -26.15
N LYS A 136 18.00 -3.70 -25.17
CA LYS A 136 19.42 -4.07 -25.32
C LYS A 136 19.62 -5.57 -25.57
N ALA A 137 18.84 -6.41 -24.89
CA ALA A 137 18.87 -7.85 -25.09
C ALA A 137 18.39 -8.23 -26.50
N LEU A 138 17.26 -7.67 -26.95
CA LEU A 138 16.73 -7.88 -28.30
C LEU A 138 17.70 -7.37 -29.37
N PHE A 139 18.30 -6.20 -29.18
CA PHE A 139 19.29 -5.66 -30.10
C PHE A 139 20.49 -6.61 -30.25
N SER A 140 20.99 -7.16 -29.14
CA SER A 140 22.08 -8.13 -29.15
C SER A 140 21.71 -9.41 -29.90
N GLN A 141 20.48 -9.90 -29.72
CA GLN A 141 19.98 -11.07 -30.45
C GLN A 141 19.88 -10.81 -31.96
N VAL A 142 19.33 -9.65 -32.35
CA VAL A 142 19.21 -9.25 -33.75
C VAL A 142 20.59 -9.12 -34.40
N SER A 143 21.55 -8.48 -33.73
CA SER A 143 22.92 -8.36 -34.24
C SER A 143 23.58 -9.72 -34.43
N LYS A 144 23.41 -10.65 -33.49
CA LYS A 144 23.91 -12.02 -33.63
C LYS A 144 23.27 -12.75 -34.82
N ALA A 145 21.94 -12.64 -34.96
CA ALA A 145 21.22 -13.26 -36.07
C ALA A 145 21.67 -12.71 -37.43
N ARG A 146 21.89 -11.40 -37.54
CA ARG A 146 22.44 -10.78 -38.75
C ARG A 146 23.85 -11.27 -39.07
N GLY A 147 24.71 -11.43 -38.06
CA GLY A 147 26.04 -12.02 -38.23
C GLY A 147 25.96 -13.43 -38.82
N ASN A 148 25.12 -14.30 -38.23
CA ASN A 148 24.92 -15.65 -38.73
C ASN A 148 24.40 -15.67 -40.18
N ILE A 149 23.47 -14.76 -40.54
CA ILE A 149 22.96 -14.66 -41.91
C ILE A 149 24.11 -14.33 -42.87
N SER A 150 24.94 -13.34 -42.53
CA SER A 150 26.11 -12.98 -43.36
C SER A 150 27.09 -14.15 -43.52
N ASP A 151 27.32 -14.93 -42.46
CA ASP A 151 28.18 -16.12 -42.52
C ASP A 151 27.58 -17.20 -43.43
N TYR A 152 26.27 -17.44 -43.35
CA TYR A 152 25.58 -18.38 -44.22
C TYR A 152 25.55 -17.94 -45.68
N GLU A 153 25.35 -16.65 -45.96
CA GLU A 153 25.43 -16.09 -47.31
C GLU A 153 26.83 -16.29 -47.92
N ALA A 154 27.90 -16.07 -47.13
CA ALA A 154 29.27 -16.30 -47.58
C ALA A 154 29.53 -17.80 -47.87
N GLN A 155 29.03 -18.70 -47.03
CA GLN A 155 29.14 -20.14 -47.26
C GLN A 155 28.37 -20.58 -48.51
N LEU A 156 27.15 -20.08 -48.70
CA LEU A 156 26.35 -20.37 -49.89
C LEU A 156 27.06 -19.90 -51.16
N SER A 157 27.61 -18.67 -51.16
CA SER A 157 28.37 -18.15 -52.30
C SER A 157 29.56 -19.04 -52.62
N LYS A 158 30.31 -19.48 -51.60
CA LYS A 158 31.46 -20.38 -51.80
C LYS A 158 31.03 -21.73 -52.38
N ASN A 159 29.93 -22.29 -51.89
CA ASN A 159 29.42 -23.57 -52.39
C ASN A 159 28.92 -23.46 -53.83
N ILE A 160 28.30 -22.33 -54.20
CA ILE A 160 27.91 -22.03 -55.58
C ILE A 160 29.15 -21.99 -56.48
N ASP A 161 30.19 -21.24 -56.09
CA ASP A 161 31.44 -21.18 -56.85
C ASP A 161 32.10 -22.56 -57.01
N GLU A 162 31.98 -23.43 -56.01
CA GLU A 162 32.50 -24.79 -56.04
C GLU A 162 31.69 -25.71 -56.97
N ILE A 163 30.36 -25.60 -56.96
CA ILE A 163 29.48 -26.28 -57.90
C ILE A 163 29.79 -25.86 -59.33
N ASP A 164 29.90 -24.56 -59.62
CA ASP A 164 30.21 -24.04 -60.96
C ASP A 164 31.56 -24.60 -61.48
N ARG A 165 32.55 -24.74 -60.60
CA ARG A 165 33.85 -25.35 -60.95
C ARG A 165 33.74 -26.83 -61.26
N LEU A 166 32.96 -27.57 -60.47
CA LEU A 166 32.76 -29.00 -60.66
C LEU A 166 31.96 -29.29 -61.93
N GLU A 167 30.93 -28.50 -62.22
CA GLU A 167 30.16 -28.58 -63.48
C GLU A 167 31.06 -28.36 -64.68
N LYS A 168 31.90 -27.31 -64.66
CA LYS A 168 32.87 -27.06 -65.73
C LYS A 168 33.85 -28.22 -65.92
N CYS A 169 34.37 -28.80 -64.83
CA CYS A 169 35.27 -29.95 -64.89
C CYS A 169 34.58 -31.19 -65.48
N ALA A 170 33.33 -31.45 -65.10
CA ALA A 170 32.54 -32.55 -65.64
C ALA A 170 32.30 -32.37 -67.16
N GLN A 171 32.00 -31.14 -67.58
CA GLN A 171 31.84 -30.79 -68.99
C GLN A 171 33.13 -31.02 -69.79
N ASP A 172 34.27 -30.57 -69.25
CA ASP A 172 35.60 -30.78 -69.86
C ASP A 172 35.94 -32.28 -69.99
N GLN A 173 35.55 -33.10 -69.00
CA GLN A 173 35.72 -34.55 -69.04
C GLN A 173 34.82 -35.22 -70.07
N GLU A 174 33.57 -34.79 -70.20
CA GLU A 174 32.62 -35.30 -71.20
C GLU A 174 33.10 -34.98 -72.62
N ASP A 175 33.55 -33.74 -72.86
CA ASP A 175 34.17 -33.32 -74.12
C ASP A 175 35.42 -34.14 -74.45
N ALA A 176 36.28 -34.39 -73.47
CA ALA A 176 37.46 -35.23 -73.64
C ALA A 176 37.09 -36.67 -74.00
N PHE A 177 36.08 -37.25 -73.35
CA PHE A 177 35.57 -38.58 -73.65
C PHE A 177 35.01 -38.68 -75.08
N LEU A 178 34.20 -37.69 -75.51
CA LEU A 178 33.68 -37.62 -76.87
C LEU A 178 34.79 -37.55 -77.91
N ARG A 179 35.86 -36.78 -77.67
CA ARG A 179 37.05 -36.72 -78.55
C ARG A 179 37.73 -38.07 -78.68
N VAL A 180 37.95 -38.78 -77.57
CA VAL A 180 38.57 -40.12 -77.58
C VAL A 180 37.67 -41.14 -78.30
N LYS A 181 36.37 -41.14 -78.02
CA LYS A 181 35.40 -42.03 -78.66
C LYS A 181 35.41 -41.86 -80.19
N ASN A 182 35.40 -40.61 -80.67
CA ASN A 182 35.44 -40.28 -82.10
C ASN A 182 36.78 -40.64 -82.77
N ALA A 183 37.88 -40.71 -82.00
CA ALA A 183 39.19 -41.10 -82.52
C ALA A 183 39.40 -42.63 -82.59
N VAL A 184 38.73 -43.42 -81.73
CA VAL A 184 38.91 -44.88 -81.63
C VAL A 184 37.96 -45.67 -82.53
N ILE A 185 36.80 -45.11 -82.90
CA ILE A 185 35.86 -45.71 -83.87
C ILE A 185 35.69 -44.75 -85.05
N PRO A 186 36.61 -44.74 -86.03
CA PRO A 186 36.36 -44.07 -87.29
C PRO A 186 35.30 -44.84 -88.06
N HIS A 187 34.24 -44.14 -88.49
CA HIS A 187 33.33 -44.66 -89.51
C HIS A 187 34.04 -44.89 -90.83
#